data_AF-A0A9D7NJN0-F1
#
_entry.id   AF-A0A9D7NJN0-F1
#
_cell.length_a   1.000
_cell.length_b   1.000
_cell.length_c   1.000
_cell.angle_alpha   90.00
_cell.angle_beta   90.00
_cell.angle_gamma   90.00
#
_symmetry.space_group_name_H-M   'P 1'
#
loop_
_entity.id
_entity.type
_entity.pdbx_description
1 polymer ?
#
loop_
_entity_poly.entity_id
_entity_poly.type
_entity_poly.pdbx_seq_one_letter_code
_entity_poly.pdbx_strand_id
1 'polypeptide(L)'
;MEIHHTLAAQVKKHLSEPGLPGPVLDTFLQSVSSHYYSMERDKRLTEHAFEVSEKEYQDLLSDLRRENDLKQQSISKIKAVILALDANSQSENHGEELLDVIQFLERQIIKTKILEEELLKAKEIAESSSKAKSNFLSVMSHEIRTPLNAIIGFIHLLSTDPYLQTQEDYLKAINISSQNLLNLVNDILDFSKIEEGKIEFLYTKINIKNLIHEIKLANMFKANERENKITVMLDEDLPSLVMGDEVRLSQILNNLISNAIKFTHRGQVLIEITKCSESAEYHTIQFVIKDTGVGIPSEATAIIFERFTQANSEIDRQYGGSGLGLSIVKKLLELQGKSITVESTPGKGSCFTFSLDFAKCAEAEQIQTGSKAKINHDLSGIKVLLVEDVYINSVMARSMLINWKADVDLAENGQIAIEMCKQNTYDIILMDLQMPVMDGITATLKIRDFNTEIPIVALTASSSFETQIDIKNCGMDDFIAKPFNPYVLFETIKKKVSKSLTA
;
A
#
# COMPACT_ATOMS: atom_id res chain seq x y z
N MET A 1 -67.07 34.76 -97.45
CA MET A 1 -67.33 34.50 -96.02
C MET A 1 -66.29 33.49 -95.55
N GLU A 2 -65.40 33.86 -94.62
CA GLU A 2 -64.41 32.91 -94.08
C GLU A 2 -65.11 32.00 -93.05
N ILE A 3 -65.48 30.81 -93.48
CA ILE A 3 -66.06 29.74 -92.65
C ILE A 3 -64.96 28.72 -92.35
N HIS A 4 -64.98 28.13 -91.16
CA HIS A 4 -64.00 27.14 -90.69
C HIS A 4 -63.74 26.07 -91.76
N HIS A 5 -62.48 25.74 -92.04
CA HIS A 5 -62.10 24.89 -93.18
C HIS A 5 -62.85 23.54 -93.23
N THR A 6 -63.06 22.89 -92.08
CA THR A 6 -63.82 21.64 -91.97
C THR A 6 -65.31 21.83 -92.26
N LEU A 7 -65.88 22.96 -91.81
CA LEU A 7 -67.27 23.33 -92.09
C LEU A 7 -67.45 23.71 -93.56
N ALA A 8 -66.49 24.45 -94.14
CA ALA A 8 -66.47 24.81 -95.57
C ALA A 8 -66.40 23.56 -96.46
N ALA A 9 -65.63 22.54 -96.07
CA ALA A 9 -65.59 21.26 -96.78
C ALA A 9 -66.93 20.51 -96.71
N GLN A 10 -67.63 20.54 -95.56
CA GLN A 10 -68.95 19.92 -95.42
C GLN A 10 -70.06 20.68 -96.16
N VAL A 11 -70.05 22.01 -96.09
CA VAL A 11 -70.94 22.90 -96.84
C VAL A 11 -70.80 22.63 -98.35
N LYS A 12 -69.56 22.57 -98.86
CA LYS A 12 -69.29 22.27 -100.28
C LYS A 12 -69.74 20.86 -100.70
N LYS A 13 -69.69 19.89 -99.79
CA LYS A 13 -70.05 18.49 -100.06
C LYS A 13 -71.56 18.25 -100.04
N HIS A 14 -72.31 19.01 -99.25
CA HIS A 14 -73.73 18.73 -98.98
C HIS A 14 -74.70 19.83 -99.45
N LEU A 15 -74.24 21.07 -99.67
CA LEU A 15 -75.00 22.10 -100.40
C LEU A 15 -74.59 22.07 -101.88
N SER A 16 -75.33 21.33 -102.69
CA SER A 16 -75.21 21.34 -104.16
C SER A 16 -76.53 21.83 -104.77
N GLU A 17 -76.83 23.12 -104.63
CA GLU A 17 -77.82 23.83 -105.48
C GLU A 17 -77.64 25.37 -105.34
N PRO A 18 -77.61 26.15 -106.45
CA PRO A 18 -77.36 27.59 -106.42
C PRO A 18 -78.68 28.34 -106.16
N GLY A 19 -79.13 28.44 -104.92
CA GLY A 19 -80.49 28.96 -104.71
C GLY A 19 -80.97 29.31 -103.31
N LEU A 20 -80.11 29.63 -102.34
CA LEU A 20 -80.56 30.23 -101.07
C LEU A 20 -79.54 31.26 -100.52
N PRO A 21 -79.58 32.53 -100.97
CA PRO A 21 -78.98 33.63 -100.25
C PRO A 21 -80.01 34.20 -99.27
N GLY A 22 -79.82 33.95 -97.98
CA GLY A 22 -80.64 34.54 -96.92
C GLY A 22 -79.81 34.85 -95.68
N PRO A 23 -79.93 36.04 -95.06
CA PRO A 23 -79.09 36.49 -93.94
C PRO A 23 -79.13 35.56 -92.71
N VAL A 24 -80.16 34.72 -92.60
CA VAL A 24 -80.31 33.72 -91.53
C VAL A 24 -79.33 32.54 -91.68
N LEU A 25 -79.09 32.07 -92.91
CA LEU A 25 -78.18 30.95 -93.17
C LEU A 25 -76.73 31.35 -92.91
N ASP A 26 -76.38 32.58 -93.31
CA ASP A 26 -75.07 33.18 -93.04
C ASP A 26 -74.81 33.31 -91.53
N THR A 27 -75.81 33.76 -90.77
CA THR A 27 -75.71 33.86 -89.30
C THR A 27 -75.57 32.49 -88.64
N PHE A 28 -76.30 31.48 -89.14
CA PHE A 28 -76.19 30.10 -88.64
C PHE A 28 -74.81 29.49 -88.94
N LEU A 29 -74.32 29.62 -90.18
CA LEU A 29 -73.00 29.12 -90.56
C LEU A 29 -71.88 29.82 -89.78
N GLN A 30 -72.01 31.11 -89.48
CA GLN A 30 -71.08 31.81 -88.59
C GLN A 30 -71.12 31.28 -87.16
N SER A 31 -72.31 31.05 -86.59
CA SER A 31 -72.44 30.49 -85.24
C SER A 31 -71.86 29.09 -85.13
N VAL A 32 -72.10 28.23 -86.14
CA VAL A 32 -71.51 26.88 -86.20
C VAL A 32 -70.00 26.97 -86.38
N SER A 33 -69.52 27.85 -87.27
CA SER A 33 -68.09 28.08 -87.47
C SER A 33 -67.39 28.53 -86.19
N SER A 34 -68.01 29.42 -85.40
CA SER A 34 -67.49 29.85 -84.10
C SER A 34 -67.39 28.69 -83.11
N HIS A 35 -68.36 27.77 -83.10
CA HIS A 35 -68.31 26.57 -82.28
C HIS A 35 -67.17 25.61 -82.67
N TYR A 36 -66.94 25.42 -83.99
CA TYR A 36 -65.78 24.63 -84.48
C TYR A 36 -64.44 25.24 -84.03
N TYR A 37 -64.28 26.56 -84.16
CA TYR A 37 -63.09 27.25 -83.66
C TYR A 37 -62.94 27.13 -82.12
N SER A 38 -64.04 27.18 -81.36
CA SER A 38 -64.02 26.98 -79.91
C SER A 38 -63.60 25.56 -79.54
N MET A 39 -64.16 24.54 -80.19
CA MET A 39 -63.77 23.14 -79.96
C MET A 39 -62.30 22.88 -80.28
N GLU A 40 -61.77 23.44 -81.38
CA GLU A 40 -60.36 23.29 -81.73
C GLU A 40 -59.46 24.00 -80.71
N ARG A 41 -59.88 25.16 -80.20
CA ARG A 41 -59.19 25.86 -79.12
C ARG A 41 -59.18 25.04 -77.82
N ASP A 42 -60.32 24.48 -77.41
CA ASP A 42 -60.42 23.67 -76.19
C ASP A 42 -59.59 22.39 -76.31
N LYS A 43 -59.56 21.77 -77.49
CA LYS A 43 -58.70 20.63 -77.79
C LYS A 43 -57.22 21.00 -77.62
N ARG A 44 -56.77 22.11 -78.22
CA ARG A 44 -55.39 22.60 -78.08
C ARG A 44 -55.04 22.96 -76.63
N LEU A 45 -55.96 23.55 -75.88
CA LEU A 45 -55.77 23.85 -74.46
C LEU A 45 -55.60 22.56 -73.63
N THR A 46 -56.37 21.52 -73.94
CA THR A 46 -56.29 20.23 -73.24
C THR A 46 -54.99 19.49 -73.58
N GLU A 47 -54.59 19.48 -74.86
CA GLU A 47 -53.31 18.91 -75.31
C GLU A 47 -52.14 19.62 -74.63
N HIS A 48 -52.13 20.96 -74.61
CA HIS A 48 -51.11 21.74 -73.92
C HIS A 48 -51.11 21.51 -72.40
N ALA A 49 -52.27 21.42 -71.76
CA ALA A 49 -52.36 21.12 -70.32
C ALA A 49 -51.79 19.73 -70.00
N PHE A 50 -52.01 18.74 -70.87
CA PHE A 50 -51.44 17.41 -70.74
C PHE A 50 -49.91 17.44 -70.90
N GLU A 51 -49.39 18.12 -71.92
CA GLU A 51 -47.95 18.28 -72.14
C GLU A 51 -47.25 18.95 -70.95
N VAL A 52 -47.85 20.00 -70.39
CA VAL A 52 -47.32 20.68 -69.19
C VAL A 52 -47.32 19.74 -67.99
N SER A 53 -48.42 19.02 -67.73
CA SER A 53 -48.50 18.08 -66.61
C SER A 53 -47.53 16.91 -66.74
N GLU A 54 -47.32 16.39 -67.95
CA GLU A 54 -46.35 15.31 -68.20
C GLU A 54 -44.92 15.81 -67.95
N LYS A 55 -44.61 17.03 -68.39
CA LYS A 55 -43.32 17.64 -68.12
C LYS A 55 -43.08 17.86 -66.62
N GLU A 56 -44.04 18.42 -65.91
CA GLU A 56 -43.95 18.60 -64.45
C GLU A 56 -43.77 17.27 -63.72
N TYR A 57 -44.44 16.21 -64.16
CA TYR A 57 -44.28 14.87 -63.60
C TYR A 57 -42.86 14.32 -63.85
N GLN A 58 -42.30 14.50 -65.06
CA GLN A 58 -40.94 14.07 -65.35
C GLN A 58 -39.89 14.84 -64.56
N ASP A 59 -40.07 16.15 -64.41
CA ASP A 59 -39.18 17.02 -63.62
C ASP A 59 -39.20 16.56 -62.15
N LEU A 60 -40.39 16.35 -61.56
CA LEU A 60 -40.53 15.88 -60.18
C LEU A 60 -39.91 14.49 -59.95
N LEU A 61 -40.06 13.57 -60.91
CA LEU A 61 -39.47 12.24 -60.84
C LEU A 61 -37.94 12.28 -60.94
N SER A 62 -37.40 13.23 -61.72
CA SER A 62 -35.96 13.45 -61.83
C SER A 62 -35.37 14.00 -60.52
N ASP A 63 -36.07 14.94 -59.88
CA ASP A 63 -35.67 15.51 -58.59
C ASP A 63 -35.70 14.45 -57.49
N LEU A 64 -36.75 13.63 -57.44
CA LEU A 64 -36.87 12.56 -56.45
C LEU A 64 -35.78 11.50 -56.60
N ARG A 65 -35.40 11.16 -57.84
CA ARG A 65 -34.27 10.26 -58.12
C ARG A 65 -32.94 10.85 -57.67
N ARG A 66 -32.73 12.14 -57.94
CA ARG A 66 -31.53 12.86 -57.50
C ARG A 66 -31.43 12.90 -55.98
N GLU A 67 -32.52 13.17 -55.28
CA GLU A 67 -32.55 13.20 -53.82
C GLU A 67 -32.24 11.81 -53.22
N ASN A 68 -32.81 10.75 -53.80
CA ASN A 68 -32.54 9.38 -53.35
C ASN A 68 -31.07 8.98 -53.59
N ASP A 69 -30.49 9.34 -54.74
CA ASP A 69 -29.08 9.07 -55.03
C ASP A 69 -28.14 9.80 -54.04
N LEU A 70 -28.42 11.07 -53.75
CA LEU A 70 -27.68 11.82 -52.73
C LEU A 70 -27.78 11.15 -51.36
N LYS A 71 -28.96 10.66 -50.98
CA LYS A 71 -29.18 9.97 -49.71
C LYS A 71 -28.38 8.66 -49.64
N GLN A 72 -28.36 7.88 -50.72
CA GLN A 72 -27.57 6.64 -50.82
C GLN A 72 -26.06 6.91 -50.74
N GLN A 73 -25.58 7.98 -51.39
CA GLN A 73 -24.18 8.40 -51.29
C GLN A 73 -23.80 8.86 -49.88
N SER A 74 -24.70 9.55 -49.17
CA SER A 74 -24.46 9.92 -47.77
C SER A 74 -24.39 8.70 -46.86
N ILE A 75 -25.27 7.71 -47.05
CA ILE A 75 -25.25 6.46 -46.28
C ILE A 75 -23.95 5.68 -46.53
N SER A 76 -23.52 5.56 -47.79
CA SER A 76 -22.28 4.84 -48.13
C SER A 76 -21.03 5.50 -47.55
N LYS A 77 -20.96 6.84 -47.58
CA LYS A 77 -19.87 7.60 -46.93
C LYS A 77 -19.84 7.37 -45.42
N ILE A 78 -20.99 7.38 -44.75
CA ILE A 78 -21.06 7.10 -43.30
C ILE A 78 -20.61 5.67 -43.00
N LYS A 79 -21.03 4.68 -43.80
CA LYS A 79 -20.56 3.28 -43.66
C LYS A 79 -19.04 3.16 -43.81
N ALA A 80 -18.46 3.84 -44.80
CA ALA A 80 -17.00 3.82 -45.01
C ALA A 80 -16.21 4.42 -43.83
N VAL A 81 -16.71 5.50 -43.23
CA VAL A 81 -16.10 6.11 -42.04
C VAL A 81 -16.20 5.16 -40.84
N ILE A 82 -17.33 4.47 -40.66
CA ILE A 82 -17.51 3.50 -39.57
C ILE A 82 -16.56 2.31 -39.71
N LEU A 83 -16.43 1.72 -40.91
CA LEU A 83 -15.50 0.63 -41.19
C LEU A 83 -14.03 1.03 -40.95
N ALA A 84 -13.68 2.30 -41.16
CA ALA A 84 -12.34 2.81 -40.89
C ALA A 84 -12.05 3.00 -39.39
N LEU A 85 -13.09 3.21 -38.57
CA LEU A 85 -12.97 3.41 -37.13
C LEU A 85 -12.93 2.10 -36.33
N ASP A 86 -13.49 1.01 -36.85
CA ASP A 86 -13.54 -0.30 -36.18
C ASP A 86 -12.86 -1.39 -37.02
N ALA A 87 -11.54 -1.52 -36.86
CA ALA A 87 -10.71 -2.47 -37.63
C ALA A 87 -10.96 -3.96 -37.28
N ASN A 88 -11.76 -4.25 -36.24
CA ASN A 88 -11.96 -5.61 -35.73
C ASN A 88 -13.38 -6.17 -35.90
N SER A 89 -14.35 -5.41 -36.41
CA SER A 89 -15.71 -5.89 -36.62
C SER A 89 -15.91 -6.45 -38.04
N GLN A 90 -15.24 -7.56 -38.35
CA GLN A 90 -15.71 -8.42 -39.44
C GLN A 90 -16.90 -9.25 -38.93
N SER A 91 -18.07 -9.08 -39.54
CA SER A 91 -19.31 -9.86 -39.33
C SER A 91 -20.37 -9.30 -38.37
N GLU A 92 -20.74 -8.03 -38.50
CA GLU A 92 -22.14 -7.68 -38.31
C GLU A 92 -22.69 -7.10 -39.60
N ASN A 93 -23.68 -7.80 -40.16
CA ASN A 93 -24.37 -7.40 -41.38
C ASN A 93 -25.23 -6.18 -41.03
N HIS A 94 -24.61 -5.00 -40.95
CA HIS A 94 -25.31 -3.76 -40.65
C HIS A 94 -26.33 -3.51 -41.76
N GLY A 95 -27.60 -3.58 -41.41
CA GLY A 95 -28.71 -3.49 -42.35
C GLY A 95 -28.62 -2.23 -43.22
N GLU A 96 -29.36 -2.25 -44.33
CA GLU A 96 -29.34 -1.18 -45.32
C GLU A 96 -29.99 0.12 -44.82
N GLU A 97 -30.56 0.12 -43.61
CA GLU A 97 -31.30 1.25 -43.05
C GLU A 97 -30.45 2.15 -42.14
N LEU A 98 -30.71 3.46 -42.24
CA LEU A 98 -30.05 4.51 -41.45
C LEU A 98 -30.20 4.28 -39.93
N LEU A 99 -31.25 3.59 -39.51
CA LEU A 99 -31.56 3.33 -38.10
C LEU A 99 -30.52 2.41 -37.45
N ASP A 100 -30.05 1.39 -38.17
CA ASP A 100 -29.05 0.44 -37.67
C ASP A 100 -27.70 1.12 -37.45
N VAL A 101 -27.36 2.04 -38.36
CA VAL A 101 -26.14 2.86 -38.26
C VAL A 101 -26.19 3.77 -37.03
N ILE A 102 -27.34 4.39 -36.74
CA ILE A 102 -27.51 5.25 -35.57
C ILE A 102 -27.42 4.43 -34.28
N GLN A 103 -28.07 3.26 -34.22
CA GLN A 103 -27.99 2.38 -33.05
C GLN A 103 -26.56 1.86 -32.81
N PHE A 104 -25.82 1.53 -33.86
CA PHE A 104 -24.42 1.15 -33.75
C PHE A 104 -23.56 2.29 -33.19
N LEU A 105 -23.72 3.51 -33.72
CA LEU A 105 -22.99 4.69 -33.23
C LEU A 105 -23.33 4.99 -31.76
N GLU A 106 -24.60 4.88 -31.37
CA GLU A 106 -25.03 5.07 -29.98
C GLU A 106 -24.34 4.06 -29.05
N ARG A 107 -24.28 2.77 -29.44
CA ARG A 107 -23.55 1.75 -28.67
C ARG A 107 -22.06 2.05 -28.56
N GLN A 108 -21.42 2.49 -29.64
CA GLN A 108 -19.99 2.83 -29.63
C GLN A 108 -19.70 4.06 -28.77
N ILE A 109 -20.53 5.10 -28.84
CA ILE A 109 -20.40 6.29 -28.01
C ILE A 109 -20.54 5.93 -26.53
N ILE A 110 -21.53 5.09 -26.19
CA ILE A 110 -21.72 4.61 -24.81
C ILE A 110 -20.49 3.82 -24.34
N LYS A 111 -20.00 2.88 -25.16
CA LYS A 111 -18.82 2.07 -24.83
C LYS A 111 -17.56 2.92 -24.61
N THR A 112 -17.30 3.87 -25.51
CA THR A 112 -16.16 4.79 -25.38
C THR A 112 -16.27 5.64 -24.12
N LYS A 113 -17.47 6.13 -23.79
CA LYS A 113 -17.68 6.93 -22.58
C LYS A 113 -17.43 6.14 -21.29
N ILE A 114 -17.86 4.88 -21.24
CA ILE A 114 -17.57 3.98 -20.11
C ILE A 114 -16.06 3.75 -19.99
N LEU A 115 -15.38 3.46 -21.11
CA LEU A 115 -13.92 3.26 -21.12
C LEU A 115 -13.16 4.53 -20.70
N GLU A 116 -13.61 5.71 -21.12
CA GLU A 116 -13.04 6.99 -20.69
C GLU A 116 -13.19 7.19 -19.18
N GLU A 117 -14.36 6.91 -18.61
CA GLU A 117 -14.58 7.00 -17.16
C GLU A 117 -13.71 6.00 -16.38
N GLU A 118 -13.58 4.76 -16.85
CA GLU A 118 -12.70 3.75 -16.26
C GLU A 118 -11.22 4.17 -16.33
N LEU A 119 -10.79 4.70 -17.48
CA LEU A 119 -9.43 5.17 -17.70
C LEU A 119 -9.12 6.39 -16.82
N LEU A 120 -10.08 7.30 -16.65
CA LEU A 120 -9.93 8.48 -15.80
C LEU A 120 -9.78 8.07 -14.32
N LYS A 121 -10.62 7.14 -13.83
CA LYS A 121 -10.48 6.57 -12.48
C LYS A 121 -9.14 5.87 -12.29
N ALA A 122 -8.72 5.04 -13.25
CA ALA A 122 -7.43 4.35 -13.19
C ALA A 122 -6.26 5.34 -13.18
N LYS A 123 -6.35 6.42 -13.96
CA LYS A 123 -5.36 7.51 -13.99
C LYS A 123 -5.28 8.24 -12.66
N GLU A 124 -6.42 8.59 -12.05
CA GLU A 124 -6.44 9.25 -10.73
C GLU A 124 -5.81 8.38 -9.64
N ILE A 125 -6.07 7.06 -9.65
CA ILE A 125 -5.43 6.11 -8.72
C ILE A 125 -3.92 6.03 -8.98
N ALA A 126 -3.49 6.00 -10.24
CA ALA A 126 -2.08 5.97 -10.60
C ALA A 126 -1.35 7.27 -10.21
N GLU A 127 -1.95 8.43 -10.44
CA GLU A 127 -1.40 9.74 -10.09
C GLU A 127 -1.30 9.93 -8.57
N SER A 128 -2.34 9.55 -7.82
CA SER A 128 -2.32 9.60 -6.35
C SER A 128 -1.26 8.66 -5.76
N SER A 129 -1.13 7.44 -6.30
CA SER A 129 -0.08 6.49 -5.90
C SER A 129 1.33 7.01 -6.23
N SER A 130 1.53 7.58 -7.41
CA SER A 130 2.81 8.18 -7.83
C SER A 130 3.20 9.36 -6.93
N LYS A 131 2.23 10.25 -6.63
CA LYS A 131 2.44 11.39 -5.73
C LYS A 131 2.78 10.94 -4.31
N ALA A 132 2.10 9.92 -3.80
CA ALA A 132 2.43 9.32 -2.49
C ALA A 132 3.85 8.75 -2.46
N LYS A 133 4.28 8.06 -3.53
CA LYS A 133 5.66 7.53 -3.65
C LYS A 133 6.72 8.62 -3.72
N SER A 134 6.43 9.72 -4.41
CA SER A 134 7.36 10.87 -4.48
C SER A 134 7.49 11.57 -3.12
N ASN A 135 6.36 11.82 -2.45
CA ASN A 135 6.33 12.38 -1.10
C ASN A 135 7.08 11.50 -0.10
N PHE A 136 6.91 10.16 -0.20
CA PHE A 136 7.67 9.20 0.60
C PHE A 136 9.18 9.41 0.47
N LEU A 137 9.71 9.41 -0.76
CA LEU A 137 11.15 9.57 -0.99
C LEU A 137 11.67 10.91 -0.45
N SER A 138 10.87 11.97 -0.55
CA SER A 138 11.23 13.29 -0.04
C SER A 138 11.32 13.31 1.49
N VAL A 139 10.28 12.84 2.17
CA VAL A 139 10.23 12.76 3.65
C VAL A 139 11.33 11.83 4.17
N MET A 140 11.50 10.66 3.56
CA MET A 140 12.55 9.71 3.96
C MET A 140 13.95 10.28 3.79
N SER A 141 14.22 10.98 2.69
CA SER A 141 15.52 11.63 2.50
C SER A 141 15.80 12.64 3.61
N HIS A 142 14.78 13.39 4.06
CA HIS A 142 14.92 14.36 5.15
C HIS A 142 15.12 13.69 6.51
N GLU A 143 14.30 12.67 6.82
CA GLU A 143 14.34 11.93 8.08
C GLU A 143 15.62 11.08 8.23
N ILE A 144 16.23 10.63 7.13
CA ILE A 144 17.54 9.95 7.15
C ILE A 144 18.68 10.96 7.29
N ARG A 145 18.60 12.09 6.55
CA ARG A 145 19.68 13.09 6.50
C ARG A 145 19.90 13.80 7.84
N THR A 146 18.82 14.05 8.59
CA THR A 146 18.88 14.75 9.88
C THR A 146 19.75 14.01 10.93
N PRO A 147 19.46 12.75 11.31
CA PRO A 147 20.31 12.01 12.25
C PRO A 147 21.70 11.72 11.68
N LEU A 148 21.84 11.48 10.37
CA LEU A 148 23.12 11.22 9.74
C LEU A 148 24.06 12.45 9.83
N ASN A 149 23.55 13.64 9.53
CA ASN A 149 24.33 14.88 9.63
C ASN A 149 24.70 15.20 11.08
N ALA A 150 23.82 14.88 12.05
CA ALA A 150 24.13 15.01 13.46
C ALA A 150 25.30 14.09 13.86
N ILE A 151 25.27 12.81 13.45
CA ILE A 151 26.36 11.85 13.68
C ILE A 151 27.67 12.36 13.07
N ILE A 152 27.66 12.77 11.80
CA ILE A 152 28.85 13.30 11.11
C ILE A 152 29.40 14.53 11.84
N GLY A 153 28.52 15.44 12.27
CA GLY A 153 28.90 16.65 13.01
C GLY A 153 29.56 16.33 14.35
N PHE A 154 28.96 15.44 15.15
CA PHE A 154 29.53 15.03 16.43
C PHE A 154 30.83 14.24 16.28
N ILE A 155 30.96 13.39 15.25
CA ILE A 155 32.22 12.70 14.92
C ILE A 155 33.31 13.71 14.54
N HIS A 156 32.97 14.73 13.75
CA HIS A 156 33.91 15.79 13.39
C HIS A 156 34.37 16.57 14.64
N LEU A 157 33.44 16.95 15.53
CA LEU A 157 33.77 17.61 16.79
C LEU A 157 34.67 16.75 17.70
N LEU A 158 34.39 15.45 17.81
CA LEU A 158 35.22 14.51 18.55
C LEU A 158 36.62 14.32 17.93
N SER A 159 36.73 14.44 16.61
CA SER A 159 38.00 14.27 15.87
C SER A 159 38.88 15.53 15.89
N THR A 160 38.31 16.70 16.16
CA THR A 160 39.02 17.99 16.06
C THR A 160 39.59 18.47 17.40
N ASP A 161 39.09 17.97 18.53
CA ASP A 161 39.53 18.42 19.87
C ASP A 161 39.93 17.23 20.79
N PRO A 162 41.23 17.04 21.09
CA PRO A 162 41.74 15.91 21.86
C PRO A 162 41.49 16.00 23.38
N TYR A 163 40.99 17.13 23.90
CA TYR A 163 40.73 17.32 25.34
C TYR A 163 39.33 17.88 25.59
N LEU A 164 38.32 17.02 25.61
CA LEU A 164 36.96 17.44 26.00
C LEU A 164 36.43 16.67 27.20
N GLN A 165 36.11 17.41 28.25
CA GLN A 165 35.31 16.96 29.40
C GLN A 165 33.85 16.58 29.00
N THR A 166 33.45 16.87 27.75
CA THR A 166 32.10 16.66 27.18
C THR A 166 32.04 15.59 26.08
N GLN A 167 33.08 14.76 25.90
CA GLN A 167 33.03 13.65 24.92
C GLN A 167 31.86 12.70 25.16
N GLU A 168 31.49 12.49 26.43
CA GLU A 168 30.37 11.65 26.81
C GLU A 168 29.04 12.17 26.25
N ASP A 169 28.84 13.49 26.19
CA ASP A 169 27.62 14.09 25.66
C ASP A 169 27.53 13.95 24.13
N TYR A 170 28.65 14.07 23.41
CA TYR A 170 28.69 13.82 21.98
C TYR A 170 28.53 12.34 21.64
N LEU A 171 29.15 11.44 22.41
CA LEU A 171 28.94 10.00 22.25
C LEU A 171 27.48 9.62 22.55
N LYS A 172 26.86 10.20 23.58
CA LYS A 172 25.42 10.06 23.84
C LYS A 172 24.60 10.58 22.66
N ALA A 173 24.91 11.75 22.13
CA ALA A 173 24.18 12.34 21.00
C ALA A 173 24.33 11.53 19.70
N ILE A 174 25.51 10.99 19.42
CA ILE A 174 25.74 10.04 18.32
C ILE A 174 24.89 8.79 18.54
N ASN A 175 24.91 8.21 19.73
CA ASN A 175 24.16 6.99 20.02
C ASN A 175 22.64 7.20 19.87
N ILE A 176 22.11 8.31 20.39
CA ILE A 176 20.70 8.70 20.21
C ILE A 176 20.36 8.85 18.72
N SER A 177 21.22 9.53 17.96
CA SER A 177 21.00 9.76 16.52
C SER A 177 21.06 8.45 15.72
N SER A 178 21.99 7.56 16.05
CA SER A 178 22.11 6.22 15.45
C SER A 178 20.90 5.35 15.76
N GLN A 179 20.41 5.37 17.00
CA GLN A 179 19.22 4.62 17.39
C GLN A 179 17.96 5.12 16.67
N ASN A 180 17.82 6.43 16.51
CA ASN A 180 16.72 7.02 15.74
C ASN A 180 16.77 6.60 14.27
N LEU A 181 17.96 6.62 13.67
CA LEU A 181 18.15 6.17 12.29
C LEU A 181 17.82 4.68 12.14
N LEU A 182 18.26 3.84 13.08
CA LEU A 182 17.98 2.40 13.07
C LEU A 182 16.47 2.12 13.19
N ASN A 183 15.77 2.82 14.09
CA ASN A 183 14.32 2.70 14.22
C ASN A 183 13.62 3.12 12.92
N LEU A 184 14.05 4.21 12.28
CA LEU A 184 13.50 4.65 11.00
C LEU A 184 13.71 3.59 9.91
N VAL A 185 14.90 3.01 9.81
CA VAL A 185 15.20 1.95 8.84
C VAL A 185 14.33 0.72 9.09
N ASN A 186 14.18 0.31 10.34
CA ASN A 186 13.33 -0.81 10.71
C ASN A 186 11.85 -0.53 10.38
N ASP A 187 11.35 0.68 10.64
CA ASP A 187 9.99 1.09 10.27
C ASP A 187 9.75 0.99 8.76
N ILE A 188 10.73 1.38 7.93
CA ILE A 188 10.64 1.24 6.46
C ILE A 188 10.59 -0.25 6.07
N LEU A 189 11.47 -1.06 6.64
CA LEU A 189 11.58 -2.48 6.29
C LEU A 189 10.33 -3.24 6.70
N ASP A 190 9.82 -2.99 7.91
CA ASP A 190 8.55 -3.55 8.37
C ASP A 190 7.41 -3.09 7.46
N PHE A 191 7.36 -1.80 7.10
CA PHE A 191 6.33 -1.30 6.19
C PHE A 191 6.39 -1.97 4.81
N SER A 192 7.57 -2.16 4.24
CA SER A 192 7.75 -2.85 2.95
C SER A 192 7.28 -4.30 3.02
N LYS A 193 7.62 -5.02 4.11
CA LYS A 193 7.15 -6.39 4.34
C LYS A 193 5.64 -6.46 4.48
N ILE A 194 5.04 -5.47 5.15
CA ILE A 194 3.60 -5.35 5.32
C ILE A 194 2.89 -5.13 3.98
N GLU A 195 3.39 -4.24 3.13
CA GLU A 195 2.78 -3.98 1.80
C GLU A 195 2.84 -5.18 0.87
N GLU A 196 3.95 -5.91 0.92
CA GLU A 196 4.14 -7.12 0.10
C GLU A 196 3.35 -8.32 0.63
N GLY A 197 2.66 -8.19 1.78
CA GLY A 197 1.93 -9.28 2.42
C GLY A 197 2.83 -10.38 2.98
N LYS A 198 4.12 -10.08 3.22
CA LYS A 198 5.15 -11.05 3.67
C LYS A 198 5.32 -11.09 5.19
N ILE A 199 4.42 -10.46 5.97
CA ILE A 199 4.45 -10.58 7.42
C ILE A 199 3.93 -11.95 7.82
N GLU A 200 4.79 -12.72 8.48
CA GLU A 200 4.44 -13.92 9.21
C GLU A 200 4.30 -13.58 10.69
N PHE A 201 3.17 -13.95 11.29
CA PHE A 201 2.94 -13.79 12.73
C PHE A 201 3.49 -15.00 13.47
N LEU A 202 4.35 -14.74 14.45
CA LEU A 202 4.96 -15.78 15.28
C LEU A 202 4.20 -15.89 16.60
N TYR A 203 3.38 -16.94 16.73
CA TYR A 203 2.58 -17.15 17.93
C TYR A 203 3.40 -17.86 19.02
N THR A 204 3.76 -17.12 20.06
CA THR A 204 4.48 -17.59 21.25
C THR A 204 3.66 -17.35 22.53
N LYS A 205 4.11 -17.91 23.65
CA LYS A 205 3.50 -17.65 24.96
C LYS A 205 3.89 -16.26 25.45
N ILE A 206 2.92 -15.39 25.65
CA ILE A 206 3.10 -14.01 26.12
C ILE A 206 2.53 -13.86 27.53
N ASN A 207 3.29 -13.24 28.42
CA ASN A 207 2.74 -12.71 29.67
C ASN A 207 2.38 -11.22 29.50
N ILE A 208 1.10 -10.93 29.29
CA ILE A 208 0.61 -9.56 29.03
C ILE A 208 0.97 -8.61 30.17
N LYS A 209 0.91 -9.07 31.43
CA LYS A 209 1.22 -8.23 32.60
C LYS A 209 2.70 -7.83 32.61
N ASN A 210 3.60 -8.77 32.32
CA ASN A 210 5.04 -8.49 32.23
C ASN A 210 5.36 -7.59 31.04
N LEU A 211 4.78 -7.88 29.87
CA LEU A 211 5.02 -7.10 28.66
C LEU A 211 4.70 -5.61 28.87
N ILE A 212 3.54 -5.32 29.46
CA ILE A 212 3.11 -3.95 29.75
C ILE A 212 3.99 -3.29 30.81
N HIS A 213 4.44 -4.06 31.80
CA HIS A 213 5.41 -3.57 32.78
C HIS A 213 6.74 -3.18 32.12
N GLU A 214 7.26 -4.00 31.22
CA GLU A 214 8.50 -3.72 30.47
C GLU A 214 8.35 -2.50 29.57
N ILE A 215 7.25 -2.40 28.82
CA ILE A 215 6.96 -1.24 27.98
C ILE A 215 6.85 0.05 28.82
N LYS A 216 6.21 -0.02 30.00
CA LYS A 216 6.14 1.10 30.93
C LYS A 216 7.55 1.54 31.35
N LEU A 217 8.39 0.61 31.82
CA LEU A 217 9.76 0.91 32.27
C LEU A 217 10.61 1.51 31.14
N ALA A 218 10.52 0.96 29.93
CA ALA A 218 11.25 1.45 28.76
C ALA A 218 10.90 2.90 28.40
N ASN A 219 9.65 3.31 28.65
CA ASN A 219 9.15 4.65 28.34
C ASN A 219 9.22 5.63 29.52
N MET A 220 9.58 5.19 30.73
CA MET A 220 9.64 6.05 31.92
C MET A 220 10.62 7.21 31.77
N PHE A 221 11.78 6.99 31.17
CA PHE A 221 12.79 8.05 31.00
C PHE A 221 12.23 9.20 30.16
N LYS A 222 11.67 8.88 28.98
CA LYS A 222 11.06 9.86 28.07
C LYS A 222 9.85 10.57 28.69
N ALA A 223 9.07 9.85 29.50
CA ALA A 223 7.95 10.45 30.23
C ALA A 223 8.43 11.43 31.30
N ASN A 224 9.46 11.08 32.07
CA ASN A 224 10.03 11.94 33.11
C ASN A 224 10.67 13.20 32.53
N GLU A 225 11.38 13.11 31.40
CA GLU A 225 11.93 14.29 30.69
C GLU A 225 10.85 15.31 30.33
N ARG A 226 9.62 14.87 30.12
CA ARG A 226 8.45 15.71 29.77
C ARG A 226 7.49 15.95 30.92
N GLU A 227 7.90 15.58 32.15
CA GLU A 227 7.09 15.67 33.38
C GLU A 227 5.73 14.96 33.26
N ASN A 228 5.65 13.87 32.49
CA ASN A 228 4.43 13.09 32.28
C ASN A 228 4.35 11.89 33.24
N LYS A 229 3.12 11.54 33.67
CA LYS A 229 2.88 10.38 34.54
C LYS A 229 2.25 9.23 33.75
N ILE A 230 2.90 8.06 33.72
CA ILE A 230 2.35 6.85 33.10
C ILE A 230 1.59 6.02 34.14
N THR A 231 0.31 5.77 33.89
CA THR A 231 -0.57 4.94 34.73
C THR A 231 -1.03 3.72 33.94
N VAL A 232 -1.01 2.56 34.58
CA VAL A 232 -1.46 1.30 33.98
C VAL A 232 -2.61 0.75 34.81
N MET A 233 -3.73 0.45 34.16
CA MET A 233 -4.90 -0.21 34.73
C MET A 233 -5.07 -1.55 34.02
N LEU A 234 -5.05 -2.63 34.80
CA LEU A 234 -5.23 -3.99 34.31
C LEU A 234 -6.48 -4.55 34.96
N ASP A 235 -7.33 -5.16 34.15
CA ASP A 235 -8.48 -5.91 34.62
C ASP A 235 -8.05 -7.12 35.48
N GLU A 236 -8.83 -7.41 36.52
CA GLU A 236 -8.54 -8.52 37.45
C GLU A 236 -8.69 -9.87 36.74
N ASP A 237 -9.65 -9.97 35.82
CA ASP A 237 -9.96 -11.17 35.03
C ASP A 237 -9.03 -11.39 33.82
N LEU A 238 -7.98 -10.57 33.69
CA LEU A 238 -7.03 -10.66 32.58
C LEU A 238 -6.15 -11.93 32.71
N PRO A 239 -6.12 -12.79 31.68
CA PRO A 239 -5.28 -13.99 31.69
C PRO A 239 -3.80 -13.59 31.78
N SER A 240 -3.04 -14.31 32.62
CA SER A 240 -1.61 -14.04 32.81
C SER A 240 -0.76 -14.50 31.64
N LEU A 241 -1.17 -15.57 30.94
CA LEU A 241 -0.50 -16.12 29.76
C LEU A 241 -1.49 -16.28 28.61
N VAL A 242 -1.08 -15.85 27.43
CA VAL A 242 -1.85 -15.98 26.18
C VAL A 242 -0.92 -16.33 25.03
N MET A 243 -1.45 -16.95 23.97
CA MET A 243 -0.68 -17.21 22.75
C MET A 243 -0.86 -16.04 21.77
N GLY A 244 0.23 -15.43 21.33
CA GLY A 244 0.23 -14.27 20.43
C GLY A 244 1.61 -13.93 19.90
N ASP A 245 1.71 -12.87 19.09
CA ASP A 245 3.00 -12.33 18.64
C ASP A 245 3.45 -11.17 19.54
N GLU A 246 4.43 -11.44 20.41
CA GLU A 246 4.94 -10.48 21.39
C GLU A 246 5.60 -9.27 20.72
N VAL A 247 6.32 -9.50 19.62
CA VAL A 247 7.06 -8.45 18.92
C VAL A 247 6.09 -7.48 18.26
N ARG A 248 5.06 -8.00 17.58
CA ARG A 248 4.05 -7.16 16.91
C ARG A 248 3.15 -6.43 17.91
N LEU A 249 2.77 -7.09 19.00
CA LEU A 249 2.03 -6.43 20.08
C LEU A 249 2.87 -5.32 20.72
N SER A 250 4.15 -5.59 21.00
CA SER A 250 5.09 -4.57 21.50
C SER A 250 5.21 -3.39 20.56
N GLN A 251 5.29 -3.65 19.25
CA GLN A 251 5.40 -2.61 18.22
C GLN A 251 4.17 -1.71 18.21
N ILE A 252 2.96 -2.29 18.25
CA ILE A 252 1.71 -1.53 18.32
C ILE A 252 1.69 -0.63 19.56
N LEU A 253 1.94 -1.22 20.73
CA LEU A 253 1.88 -0.52 22.01
C LEU A 253 2.95 0.56 22.13
N ASN A 254 4.20 0.29 21.74
CA ASN A 254 5.27 1.27 21.77
C ASN A 254 4.97 2.46 20.84
N ASN A 255 4.41 2.24 19.65
CA ASN A 255 4.04 3.32 18.75
C ASN A 255 2.94 4.22 19.35
N LEU A 256 1.93 3.65 19.99
CA LEU A 256 0.85 4.43 20.61
C LEU A 256 1.32 5.16 21.88
N ILE A 257 2.05 4.47 22.77
CA ILE A 257 2.51 5.03 24.05
C ILE A 257 3.59 6.10 23.83
N SER A 258 4.53 5.87 22.91
CA SER A 258 5.56 6.88 22.61
C SER A 258 4.96 8.13 21.99
N ASN A 259 3.94 8.01 21.12
CA ASN A 259 3.18 9.14 20.60
C ASN A 259 2.43 9.87 21.72
N ALA A 260 1.74 9.15 22.62
CA ALA A 260 1.07 9.75 23.76
C ALA A 260 2.03 10.57 24.64
N ILE A 261 3.22 10.05 24.94
CA ILE A 261 4.25 10.75 25.71
C ILE A 261 4.82 11.96 24.95
N LYS A 262 5.00 11.82 23.64
CA LYS A 262 5.54 12.87 22.76
C LYS A 262 4.59 14.06 22.62
N PHE A 263 3.27 13.83 22.59
CA PHE A 263 2.28 14.90 22.40
C PHE A 263 1.62 15.39 23.70
N THR A 264 2.05 14.84 24.84
CA THR A 264 1.65 15.29 26.18
C THR A 264 2.82 15.98 26.86
N HIS A 265 2.55 17.09 27.54
CA HIS A 265 3.52 17.78 28.39
C HIS A 265 2.86 18.08 29.73
N ARG A 266 3.53 17.75 30.85
CA ARG A 266 2.97 17.90 32.22
C ARG A 266 1.59 17.27 32.38
N GLY A 267 1.40 16.07 31.83
CA GLY A 267 0.11 15.39 31.81
C GLY A 267 0.17 13.93 32.24
N GLN A 268 -0.87 13.18 31.87
CA GLN A 268 -0.98 11.77 32.18
C GLN A 268 -1.18 10.95 30.90
N VAL A 269 -0.50 9.80 30.85
CA VAL A 269 -0.72 8.76 29.86
C VAL A 269 -1.27 7.54 30.59
N LEU A 270 -2.48 7.14 30.24
CA LEU A 270 -3.20 6.02 30.82
C LEU A 270 -3.21 4.85 29.83
N ILE A 271 -2.80 3.69 30.30
CA ILE A 271 -2.84 2.43 29.57
C ILE A 271 -3.85 1.54 30.30
N GLU A 272 -4.95 1.23 29.66
CA GLU A 272 -6.02 0.40 30.20
C GLU A 272 -6.19 -0.86 29.36
N ILE A 273 -6.27 -2.01 30.02
CA ILE A 273 -6.35 -3.31 29.38
C ILE A 273 -7.44 -4.12 30.04
N THR A 274 -8.45 -4.48 29.25
CA THR A 274 -9.68 -5.11 29.70
C THR A 274 -9.97 -6.39 28.92
N LYS A 275 -10.51 -7.41 29.60
CA LYS A 275 -10.98 -8.63 28.92
C LYS A 275 -12.43 -8.41 28.49
N CYS A 276 -12.69 -8.26 27.19
CA CYS A 276 -14.04 -7.99 26.69
C CYS A 276 -14.91 -9.24 26.61
N SER A 277 -14.33 -10.33 26.10
CA SER A 277 -15.06 -11.58 25.90
C SER A 277 -14.12 -12.77 25.87
N GLU A 278 -14.68 -13.95 26.09
CA GLU A 278 -13.95 -15.20 26.11
C GLU A 278 -14.76 -16.24 25.33
N SER A 279 -14.14 -16.86 24.33
CA SER A 279 -14.69 -18.01 23.59
C SER A 279 -14.08 -19.31 24.12
N ALA A 280 -14.38 -20.46 23.51
CA ALA A 280 -13.74 -21.73 23.88
C ALA A 280 -12.22 -21.70 23.66
N GLU A 281 -11.75 -21.05 22.60
CA GLU A 281 -10.35 -21.11 22.13
C GLU A 281 -9.60 -19.78 22.24
N TYR A 282 -10.31 -18.64 22.41
CA TYR A 282 -9.70 -17.30 22.40
C TYR A 282 -10.17 -16.41 23.56
N HIS A 283 -9.28 -15.52 24.01
CA HIS A 283 -9.60 -14.35 24.83
C HIS A 283 -9.54 -13.10 23.95
N THR A 284 -10.62 -12.30 23.94
CA THR A 284 -10.61 -10.98 23.29
C THR A 284 -10.23 -9.93 24.32
N ILE A 285 -9.09 -9.29 24.12
CA ILE A 285 -8.52 -8.28 25.01
C ILE A 285 -8.56 -6.94 24.31
N GLN A 286 -9.09 -5.93 24.98
CA GLN A 286 -9.10 -4.54 24.52
C GLN A 286 -7.97 -3.76 25.17
N PHE A 287 -7.34 -2.92 24.37
CA PHE A 287 -6.28 -2.01 24.77
C PHE A 287 -6.74 -0.59 24.51
N VAL A 288 -6.64 0.24 25.54
CA VAL A 288 -6.99 1.65 25.50
C VAL A 288 -5.78 2.46 25.93
N ILE A 289 -5.31 3.35 25.06
CA ILE A 289 -4.22 4.28 25.33
C ILE A 289 -4.80 5.68 25.31
N LYS A 290 -4.82 6.34 26.46
CA LYS A 290 -5.38 7.69 26.62
C LYS A 290 -4.30 8.67 27.09
N ASP A 291 -4.26 9.82 26.45
CA ASP A 291 -3.38 10.92 26.79
C ASP A 291 -4.17 12.18 27.14
N THR A 292 -3.54 13.10 27.89
CA THR A 292 -4.09 14.42 28.20
C THR A 292 -3.36 15.52 27.43
N GLY A 293 -2.88 15.21 26.23
CA GLY A 293 -2.05 16.08 25.41
C GLY A 293 -2.85 17.08 24.58
N VAL A 294 -2.22 17.55 23.50
CA VAL A 294 -2.77 18.61 22.62
C VAL A 294 -4.06 18.20 21.88
N GLY A 295 -4.36 16.91 21.81
CA GLY A 295 -5.51 16.38 21.05
C GLY A 295 -5.35 16.54 19.53
N ILE A 296 -6.27 15.92 18.79
CA ILE A 296 -6.28 15.83 17.33
C ILE A 296 -7.58 16.49 16.83
N PRO A 297 -7.50 17.42 15.85
CA PRO A 297 -8.70 17.97 15.21
C PRO A 297 -9.52 16.90 14.48
N SER A 298 -10.84 17.04 14.48
CA SER A 298 -11.77 16.08 13.84
C SER A 298 -11.57 15.92 12.32
N GLU A 299 -11.00 16.92 11.66
CA GLU A 299 -10.65 16.85 10.23
C GLU A 299 -9.42 15.95 9.99
N ALA A 300 -8.51 15.89 10.96
CA ALA A 300 -7.27 15.13 10.86
C ALA A 300 -7.43 13.66 11.25
N THR A 301 -8.44 13.29 12.06
CA THR A 301 -8.61 11.91 12.57
C THR A 301 -8.78 10.86 11.48
N ALA A 302 -9.26 11.23 10.29
CA ALA A 302 -9.34 10.33 9.13
C ALA A 302 -7.96 10.10 8.48
N ILE A 303 -7.11 11.13 8.50
CA ILE A 303 -5.87 11.21 7.72
C ILE A 303 -4.64 10.81 8.55
N ILE A 304 -4.71 10.81 9.90
CA ILE A 304 -3.58 10.44 10.77
C ILE A 304 -3.07 9.00 10.59
N PHE A 305 -3.89 8.12 10.01
CA PHE A 305 -3.50 6.75 9.68
C PHE A 305 -3.00 6.60 8.24
N GLU A 306 -3.11 7.66 7.43
CA GLU A 306 -2.51 7.70 6.11
C GLU A 306 -1.00 7.90 6.22
N ARG A 307 -0.31 7.48 5.18
CA ARG A 307 1.15 7.41 5.16
C ARG A 307 1.73 8.81 5.14
N PHE A 308 2.72 9.05 5.99
CA PHE A 308 3.48 10.31 6.02
C PHE A 308 2.61 11.55 6.26
N THR A 309 1.40 11.34 6.77
CA THR A 309 0.54 12.44 7.19
C THR A 309 0.95 12.87 8.58
N GLN A 310 1.22 14.16 8.71
CA GLN A 310 1.47 14.79 9.99
C GLN A 310 0.37 15.84 10.22
N ALA A 311 -0.19 15.85 11.44
CA ALA A 311 -1.46 16.53 11.70
C ALA A 311 -1.35 18.06 11.75
N ASN A 312 -0.15 18.65 11.93
CA ASN A 312 0.04 20.10 12.00
C ASN A 312 1.50 20.52 11.79
N SER A 313 1.80 21.24 10.71
CA SER A 313 3.14 21.71 10.32
C SER A 313 3.91 22.50 11.39
N GLU A 314 3.22 23.17 12.33
CA GLU A 314 3.84 23.88 13.47
C GLU A 314 4.16 22.97 14.65
N ILE A 315 3.29 22.00 14.97
CA ILE A 315 3.51 21.01 16.03
C ILE A 315 4.62 20.04 15.58
N ASP A 316 4.66 19.70 14.30
CA ASP A 316 5.60 18.73 13.75
C ASP A 316 7.04 19.25 13.69
N ARG A 317 7.24 20.57 13.53
CA ARG A 317 8.56 21.22 13.69
C ARG A 317 9.13 21.10 15.10
N GLN A 318 8.27 21.01 16.11
CA GLN A 318 8.68 20.97 17.51
C GLN A 318 8.86 19.53 18.04
N TYR A 319 8.19 18.54 17.43
CA TYR A 319 8.15 17.18 17.97
C TYR A 319 8.74 16.09 17.05
N GLY A 320 8.81 16.27 15.72
CA GLY A 320 9.51 15.39 14.74
C GLY A 320 9.06 13.92 14.65
N GLY A 321 9.06 13.28 13.47
CA GLY A 321 8.80 11.84 13.35
C GLY A 321 8.42 11.35 11.95
N SER A 322 8.64 10.06 11.70
CA SER A 322 8.51 9.41 10.37
C SER A 322 7.10 9.46 9.76
N GLY A 323 6.06 9.67 10.57
CA GLY A 323 4.66 9.57 10.13
C GLY A 323 4.24 8.13 9.76
N LEU A 324 5.08 7.13 10.04
CA LEU A 324 4.81 5.73 9.74
C LEU A 324 4.14 4.97 10.89
N GLY A 325 4.40 5.37 12.15
CA GLY A 325 3.98 4.59 13.33
C GLY A 325 2.50 4.23 13.38
N LEU A 326 1.59 5.20 13.16
CA LEU A 326 0.14 4.93 13.17
C LEU A 326 -0.32 4.13 11.94
N SER A 327 0.31 4.34 10.78
CA SER A 327 0.02 3.57 9.58
C SER A 327 0.42 2.09 9.73
N ILE A 328 1.55 1.81 10.39
CA ILE A 328 2.01 0.47 10.76
C ILE A 328 1.03 -0.17 11.76
N VAL A 329 0.62 0.57 12.80
CA VAL A 329 -0.39 0.09 13.77
C VAL A 329 -1.67 -0.32 13.08
N LYS A 330 -2.24 0.55 12.24
CA LYS A 330 -3.48 0.26 11.50
C LYS A 330 -3.31 -0.99 10.64
N LYS A 331 -2.19 -1.12 9.93
CA LYS A 331 -1.99 -2.22 8.99
C LYS A 331 -1.73 -3.56 9.70
N LEU A 332 -0.99 -3.56 10.81
CA LEU A 332 -0.82 -4.76 11.65
C LEU A 332 -2.14 -5.25 12.25
N LEU A 333 -3.06 -4.34 12.58
CA LEU A 333 -4.41 -4.70 13.04
C LEU A 333 -5.28 -5.22 11.89
N GLU A 334 -5.24 -4.57 10.71
CA GLU A 334 -5.97 -5.01 9.52
C GLU A 334 -5.57 -6.43 9.08
N LEU A 335 -4.26 -6.76 9.13
CA LEU A 335 -3.76 -8.10 8.83
C LEU A 335 -4.30 -9.18 9.79
N GLN A 336 -4.73 -8.78 10.99
CA GLN A 336 -5.37 -9.64 11.98
C GLN A 336 -6.90 -9.53 11.94
N GLY A 337 -7.48 -8.84 10.96
CA GLY A 337 -8.92 -8.64 10.82
C GLY A 337 -9.53 -7.71 11.87
N LYS A 338 -8.71 -6.87 12.53
CA LYS A 338 -9.12 -5.92 13.57
C LYS A 338 -8.95 -4.48 13.12
N SER A 339 -9.57 -3.56 13.83
CA SER A 339 -9.49 -2.12 13.56
C SER A 339 -9.11 -1.35 14.83
N ILE A 340 -8.64 -0.12 14.63
CA ILE A 340 -8.34 0.86 15.67
C ILE A 340 -9.31 2.03 15.56
N THR A 341 -9.84 2.48 16.68
CA THR A 341 -10.68 3.68 16.79
C THR A 341 -9.93 4.76 17.54
N VAL A 342 -10.20 6.01 17.17
CA VAL A 342 -9.62 7.20 17.82
C VAL A 342 -10.72 8.15 18.21
N GLU A 343 -10.73 8.57 19.48
CA GLU A 343 -11.55 9.64 19.99
C GLU A 343 -10.62 10.73 20.52
N SER A 344 -10.70 11.94 19.96
CA SER A 344 -9.81 13.02 20.36
C SER A 344 -10.52 14.36 20.30
N THR A 345 -10.17 15.23 21.23
CA THR A 345 -10.66 16.61 21.25
C THR A 345 -9.49 17.57 21.46
N PRO A 346 -9.34 18.60 20.61
CA PRO A 346 -8.25 19.58 20.76
C PRO A 346 -8.18 20.16 22.17
N GLY A 347 -6.99 20.14 22.77
CA GLY A 347 -6.68 20.61 24.12
C GLY A 347 -7.10 19.71 25.27
N LYS A 348 -7.74 18.56 25.01
CA LYS A 348 -8.17 17.60 26.05
C LYS A 348 -7.49 16.24 25.95
N GLY A 349 -6.71 16.01 24.88
CA GLY A 349 -5.99 14.77 24.62
C GLY A 349 -6.72 13.80 23.68
N SER A 350 -6.13 12.63 23.50
CA SER A 350 -6.63 11.59 22.58
C SER A 350 -6.79 10.24 23.28
N CYS A 351 -7.66 9.40 22.72
CA CYS A 351 -7.94 8.06 23.18
C CYS A 351 -7.90 7.11 21.98
N PHE A 352 -6.97 6.17 21.99
CA PHE A 352 -6.84 5.13 20.97
C PHE A 352 -7.30 3.80 21.55
N THR A 353 -8.24 3.15 20.86
CA THR A 353 -8.82 1.88 21.30
C THR A 353 -8.71 0.83 20.20
N PHE A 354 -8.26 -0.37 20.55
CA PHE A 354 -8.26 -1.52 19.65
C PHE A 354 -8.46 -2.82 20.44
N SER A 355 -8.77 -3.91 19.75
CA SER A 355 -8.96 -5.22 20.37
C SER A 355 -8.27 -6.31 19.56
N LEU A 356 -7.68 -7.27 20.27
CA LEU A 356 -6.99 -8.43 19.70
C LEU A 356 -7.52 -9.71 20.32
N ASP A 357 -7.56 -10.77 19.51
CA ASP A 357 -7.92 -12.11 19.97
C ASP A 357 -6.64 -12.89 20.21
N PHE A 358 -6.49 -13.43 21.41
CA PHE A 358 -5.36 -14.27 21.77
C PHE A 358 -5.83 -15.68 22.05
N ALA A 359 -5.15 -16.68 21.50
CA ALA A 359 -5.49 -18.07 21.76
C ALA A 359 -5.17 -18.42 23.23
N LYS A 360 -6.03 -19.24 23.84
CA LYS A 360 -5.85 -19.70 25.22
C LYS A 360 -4.61 -20.59 25.32
N CYS A 361 -3.85 -20.41 26.40
CA CYS A 361 -2.78 -21.35 26.73
C CYS A 361 -3.37 -22.48 27.59
N ALA A 362 -3.17 -23.73 27.18
CA ALA A 362 -3.40 -24.87 28.06
C ALA A 362 -2.50 -24.76 29.32
N GLU A 363 -3.01 -25.29 30.44
CA GLU A 363 -2.66 -24.99 31.83
C GLU A 363 -1.19 -24.66 32.19
N ALA A 364 -1.10 -23.83 33.22
CA ALA A 364 0.08 -23.24 33.83
C ALA A 364 1.22 -24.21 34.14
N GLU A 365 2.31 -24.13 33.38
CA GLU A 365 3.64 -24.24 33.97
C GLU A 365 3.96 -22.90 34.62
N GLN A 366 3.97 -22.87 35.96
CA GLN A 366 4.42 -21.74 36.75
C GLN A 366 5.86 -21.38 36.34
N ILE A 367 6.01 -20.36 35.49
CA ILE A 367 7.30 -19.68 35.35
C ILE A 367 7.48 -18.87 36.63
N GLN A 368 8.30 -19.40 37.54
CA GLN A 368 8.85 -18.66 38.67
C GLN A 368 9.59 -17.43 38.12
N THR A 369 8.97 -16.25 38.18
CA THR A 369 9.68 -14.99 37.98
C THR A 369 10.46 -14.68 39.25
N GLY A 370 11.66 -15.28 39.32
CA GLY A 370 12.71 -14.87 40.23
C GLY A 370 12.98 -13.37 40.07
N SER A 371 12.83 -12.65 41.18
CA SER A 371 13.30 -11.29 41.39
C SER A 371 14.68 -11.08 40.75
N LYS A 372 14.76 -10.24 39.71
CA LYS A 372 16.04 -9.73 39.19
C LYS A 372 16.66 -8.80 40.24
N ALA A 373 17.45 -9.39 41.15
CA ALA A 373 18.44 -8.66 41.92
C ALA A 373 19.40 -7.98 40.94
N LYS A 374 19.89 -6.77 41.27
CA LYS A 374 20.96 -6.08 40.54
C LYS A 374 22.11 -7.07 40.26
N ILE A 375 22.26 -7.51 39.01
CA ILE A 375 23.27 -8.49 38.64
C ILE A 375 24.62 -7.78 38.57
N ASN A 376 25.50 -8.14 39.48
CA ASN A 376 26.93 -7.90 39.31
C ASN A 376 27.38 -8.86 38.19
N HIS A 377 27.65 -8.32 36.99
CA HIS A 377 28.10 -9.12 35.86
C HIS A 377 29.59 -9.42 36.05
N ASP A 378 29.89 -10.60 36.60
CA ASP A 378 31.27 -11.04 36.85
C ASP A 378 31.48 -12.44 36.26
N LEU A 379 32.39 -12.52 35.29
CA LEU A 379 32.89 -13.72 34.62
C LEU A 379 34.39 -13.92 34.90
N SER A 380 34.90 -13.37 36.01
CA SER A 380 36.31 -13.53 36.40
C SER A 380 36.72 -15.00 36.41
N GLY A 381 37.82 -15.31 35.71
CA GLY A 381 38.38 -16.66 35.63
C GLY A 381 37.79 -17.54 34.53
N ILE A 382 36.81 -17.05 33.77
CA ILE A 382 36.25 -17.76 32.61
C ILE A 382 37.06 -17.39 31.36
N LYS A 383 37.58 -18.41 30.66
CA LYS A 383 38.26 -18.29 29.38
C LYS A 383 37.28 -18.51 28.23
N VAL A 384 37.08 -17.48 27.42
CA VAL A 384 36.16 -17.45 26.30
C VAL A 384 36.95 -17.42 24.99
N LEU A 385 36.68 -18.35 24.08
CA LEU A 385 37.11 -18.23 22.69
C LEU A 385 35.98 -17.57 21.89
N LEU A 386 36.20 -16.35 21.42
CA LEU A 386 35.30 -15.65 20.51
C LEU A 386 35.75 -15.88 19.08
N VAL A 387 34.85 -16.40 18.23
CA VAL A 387 35.12 -16.68 16.81
C VAL A 387 34.20 -15.82 15.95
N GLU A 388 34.76 -14.79 15.31
CA GLU A 388 34.03 -13.78 14.52
C GLU A 388 34.99 -13.12 13.52
N ASP A 389 34.61 -13.07 12.24
CA ASP A 389 35.42 -12.53 11.15
C ASP A 389 35.24 -11.01 10.96
N VAL A 390 34.06 -10.48 11.31
CA VAL A 390 33.78 -9.06 11.19
C VAL A 390 34.38 -8.28 12.36
N TYR A 391 35.41 -7.49 12.08
CA TYR A 391 36.16 -6.69 13.07
C TYR A 391 35.28 -5.88 14.04
N ILE A 392 34.21 -5.22 13.55
CA ILE A 392 33.36 -4.42 14.43
C ILE A 392 32.57 -5.28 15.44
N ASN A 393 32.11 -6.46 15.01
CA ASN A 393 31.38 -7.40 15.86
C ASN A 393 32.31 -8.00 16.92
N SER A 394 33.53 -8.37 16.51
CA SER A 394 34.53 -8.95 17.41
C SER A 394 34.98 -7.96 18.47
N VAL A 395 35.21 -6.69 18.10
CA VAL A 395 35.52 -5.60 19.05
C VAL A 395 34.39 -5.37 20.05
N MET A 396 33.13 -5.35 19.58
CA MET A 396 31.97 -5.15 20.44
C MET A 396 31.79 -6.28 21.45
N ALA A 397 31.76 -7.53 20.98
CA ALA A 397 31.63 -8.71 21.85
C ALA A 397 32.79 -8.82 22.83
N ARG A 398 34.03 -8.62 22.36
CA ARG A 398 35.23 -8.63 23.22
C ARG A 398 35.16 -7.54 24.29
N SER A 399 34.71 -6.33 23.95
CA SER A 399 34.55 -5.25 24.93
C SER A 399 33.54 -5.60 26.02
N MET A 400 32.40 -6.21 25.67
CA MET A 400 31.42 -6.67 26.65
C MET A 400 32.00 -7.73 27.59
N LEU A 401 32.67 -8.75 27.03
CA LEU A 401 33.27 -9.84 27.80
C LEU A 401 34.39 -9.36 28.74
N ILE A 402 35.26 -8.45 28.28
CA ILE A 402 36.31 -7.82 29.10
C ILE A 402 35.71 -6.96 30.21
N ASN A 403 34.63 -6.23 29.93
CA ASN A 403 33.91 -5.46 30.96
C ASN A 403 33.29 -6.36 32.04
N TRP A 404 32.98 -7.61 31.69
CA TRP A 404 32.57 -8.65 32.63
C TRP A 404 33.75 -9.44 33.22
N LYS A 405 35.00 -9.03 32.96
CA LYS A 405 36.26 -9.63 33.46
C LYS A 405 36.56 -11.05 32.96
N ALA A 406 35.96 -11.48 31.85
CA ALA A 406 36.36 -12.72 31.18
C ALA A 406 37.75 -12.58 30.53
N ASP A 407 38.48 -13.69 30.44
CA ASP A 407 39.69 -13.81 29.64
C ASP A 407 39.28 -14.22 28.22
N VAL A 408 39.62 -13.43 27.20
CA VAL A 408 39.01 -13.55 25.86
C VAL A 408 40.09 -13.63 24.80
N ASP A 409 40.11 -14.77 24.11
CA ASP A 409 40.86 -14.98 22.89
C ASP A 409 39.97 -14.80 21.67
N LEU A 410 40.55 -14.30 20.56
CA LEU A 410 39.84 -14.05 19.31
C LEU A 410 40.37 -14.96 18.20
N ALA A 411 39.47 -15.60 17.47
CA ALA A 411 39.74 -16.30 16.22
C ALA A 411 38.92 -15.68 15.08
N GLU A 412 39.55 -15.41 13.94
CA GLU A 412 38.90 -14.73 12.80
C GLU A 412 38.18 -15.70 11.84
N ASN A 413 38.29 -17.01 12.06
CA ASN A 413 37.57 -18.04 11.30
C ASN A 413 37.60 -19.40 12.04
N GLY A 414 36.81 -20.36 11.53
CA GLY A 414 36.69 -21.70 12.12
C GLY A 414 37.98 -22.52 12.13
N GLN A 415 38.89 -22.33 11.18
CA GLN A 415 40.17 -23.06 11.13
C GLN A 415 41.09 -22.61 12.28
N ILE A 416 41.21 -21.30 12.49
CA ILE A 416 41.98 -20.73 13.60
C ILE A 416 41.38 -21.19 14.93
N ALA A 417 40.04 -21.20 15.05
CA ALA A 417 39.35 -21.65 16.25
C ALA A 417 39.71 -23.10 16.62
N ILE A 418 39.75 -24.01 15.64
CA ILE A 418 40.16 -25.41 15.86
C ILE A 418 41.59 -25.49 16.35
N GLU A 419 42.51 -24.74 15.75
CA GLU A 419 43.93 -24.74 16.13
C GLU A 419 44.12 -24.22 17.56
N MET A 420 43.41 -23.15 17.93
CA MET A 420 43.42 -22.61 19.28
C MET A 420 42.82 -23.59 20.29
N CYS A 421 41.71 -24.28 19.95
CA CYS A 421 41.11 -25.29 20.83
C CYS A 421 42.00 -26.53 21.05
N LYS A 422 42.96 -26.81 20.15
CA LYS A 422 43.94 -27.89 20.33
C LYS A 422 45.12 -27.47 21.21
N GLN A 423 45.42 -26.17 21.28
CA GLN A 423 46.57 -25.63 22.01
C GLN A 423 46.21 -25.11 23.40
N ASN A 424 44.97 -24.61 23.56
CA ASN A 424 44.49 -23.96 24.75
C ASN A 424 43.20 -24.63 25.26
N THR A 425 42.95 -24.48 26.56
CA THR A 425 41.69 -24.87 27.19
C THR A 425 40.80 -23.64 27.38
N TYR A 426 39.53 -23.76 26.97
CA TYR A 426 38.51 -22.73 27.09
C TYR A 426 37.31 -23.29 27.87
N ASP A 427 36.59 -22.42 28.57
CA ASP A 427 35.39 -22.77 29.32
C ASP A 427 34.14 -22.68 28.45
N ILE A 428 34.20 -21.89 27.37
CA ILE A 428 33.12 -21.70 26.41
C ILE A 428 33.64 -21.14 25.08
N ILE A 429 33.01 -21.55 23.99
CA ILE A 429 33.26 -21.00 22.65
C ILE A 429 32.01 -20.24 22.19
N LEU A 430 32.19 -19.00 21.74
CA LEU A 430 31.19 -18.23 21.04
C LEU A 430 31.52 -18.26 19.56
N MET A 431 30.73 -18.99 18.76
CA MET A 431 31.06 -19.36 17.39
C MET A 431 30.11 -18.69 16.39
N ASP A 432 30.61 -17.80 15.54
CA ASP A 432 29.84 -17.34 14.38
C ASP A 432 29.56 -18.49 13.41
N LEU A 433 28.36 -18.51 12.83
CA LEU A 433 27.96 -19.55 11.88
C LEU A 433 28.56 -19.33 10.49
N GLN A 434 28.69 -18.07 10.06
CA GLN A 434 29.07 -17.73 8.69
C GLN A 434 30.39 -16.96 8.70
N MET A 435 31.47 -17.64 8.32
CA MET A 435 32.81 -17.05 8.25
C MET A 435 33.54 -17.55 7.00
N PRO A 436 34.48 -16.77 6.45
CA PRO A 436 35.37 -17.22 5.37
C PRO A 436 36.30 -18.34 5.85
N VAL A 437 36.88 -19.08 4.89
CA VAL A 437 37.80 -20.22 5.09
C VAL A 437 37.13 -21.46 5.69
N MET A 438 36.46 -21.32 6.84
CA MET A 438 35.71 -22.40 7.48
C MET A 438 34.54 -21.82 8.30
N ASP A 439 33.34 -22.29 7.98
CA ASP A 439 32.12 -21.92 8.68
C ASP A 439 32.04 -22.54 10.09
N GLY A 440 31.16 -21.99 10.94
CA GLY A 440 31.03 -22.40 12.33
C GLY A 440 30.47 -23.80 12.53
N ILE A 441 29.66 -24.31 11.58
CA ILE A 441 29.08 -25.66 11.64
C ILE A 441 30.19 -26.69 11.42
N THR A 442 30.95 -26.53 10.34
CA THR A 442 32.11 -27.36 10.01
C THR A 442 33.17 -27.30 11.11
N ALA A 443 33.41 -26.10 11.68
CA ALA A 443 34.33 -25.94 12.79
C ALA A 443 33.87 -26.69 14.05
N THR A 444 32.58 -26.59 14.39
CA THR A 444 32.00 -27.29 15.55
C THR A 444 32.10 -28.80 15.41
N LEU A 445 31.74 -29.36 14.25
CA LEU A 445 31.87 -30.80 14.00
C LEU A 445 33.30 -31.29 14.25
N LYS A 446 34.30 -30.55 13.75
CA LYS A 446 35.72 -30.88 13.95
C LYS A 446 36.18 -30.70 15.39
N ILE A 447 35.66 -29.70 16.12
CA ILE A 447 35.96 -29.52 17.55
C ILE A 447 35.39 -30.70 18.34
N ARG A 448 34.18 -31.16 18.00
CA ARG A 448 33.53 -32.30 18.66
C ARG A 448 34.27 -33.62 18.47
N ASP A 449 35.08 -33.78 17.42
CA ASP A 449 35.95 -34.96 17.23
C ASP A 449 36.99 -35.13 18.35
N PHE A 450 37.39 -34.04 19.03
CA PHE A 450 38.42 -34.08 20.09
C PHE A 450 38.02 -33.42 21.41
N ASN A 451 36.93 -32.65 21.44
CA ASN A 451 36.37 -32.04 22.64
C ASN A 451 34.84 -32.04 22.60
N THR A 452 34.25 -33.04 23.24
CA THR A 452 32.80 -33.27 23.30
C THR A 452 32.09 -32.46 24.37
N GLU A 453 32.83 -31.89 25.32
CA GLU A 453 32.27 -31.31 26.55
C GLU A 453 32.25 -29.79 26.56
N ILE A 454 33.17 -29.14 25.85
CA ILE A 454 33.23 -27.68 25.85
C ILE A 454 31.91 -27.08 25.32
N PRO A 455 31.25 -26.18 26.06
CA PRO A 455 30.06 -25.53 25.57
C PRO A 455 30.37 -24.66 24.34
N ILE A 456 29.63 -24.88 23.24
CA ILE A 456 29.71 -24.08 22.01
C ILE A 456 28.39 -23.37 21.81
N VAL A 457 28.40 -22.05 21.79
CA VAL A 457 27.23 -21.20 21.59
C VAL A 457 27.32 -20.53 20.23
N ALA A 458 26.33 -20.78 19.38
CA ALA A 458 26.24 -20.17 18.05
C ALA A 458 25.93 -18.67 18.13
N LEU A 459 26.60 -17.86 17.31
CA LEU A 459 26.24 -16.47 17.06
C LEU A 459 25.58 -16.41 15.68
N THR A 460 24.29 -16.08 15.61
CA THR A 460 23.50 -16.14 14.36
C THR A 460 22.86 -14.80 14.01
N ALA A 461 22.76 -14.48 12.72
CA ALA A 461 22.01 -13.32 12.23
C ALA A 461 20.49 -13.58 12.09
N SER A 462 20.04 -14.84 12.04
CA SER A 462 18.62 -15.21 11.91
C SER A 462 18.15 -16.13 13.03
N SER A 463 16.99 -15.82 13.60
CA SER A 463 16.31 -16.61 14.65
C SER A 463 15.37 -17.69 14.08
N SER A 464 15.45 -17.98 12.79
CA SER A 464 14.57 -18.95 12.10
C SER A 464 14.73 -20.37 12.66
N PHE A 465 13.62 -21.08 12.74
CA PHE A 465 13.50 -22.43 13.30
C PHE A 465 14.39 -23.47 12.58
N GLU A 466 14.66 -23.25 11.29
CA GLU A 466 15.57 -24.08 10.47
C GLU A 466 17.01 -24.05 11.01
N THR A 467 17.49 -22.90 11.51
CA THR A 467 18.83 -22.78 12.11
C THR A 467 18.92 -23.55 13.44
N GLN A 468 17.83 -23.65 14.22
CA GLN A 468 17.85 -24.34 15.51
C GLN A 468 18.05 -25.86 15.38
N ILE A 469 17.50 -26.46 14.31
CA ILE A 469 17.66 -27.89 14.03
C ILE A 469 19.12 -28.18 13.65
N ASP A 470 19.71 -27.36 12.79
CA ASP A 470 21.09 -27.54 12.34
C ASP A 470 22.12 -27.29 13.45
N ILE A 471 21.90 -26.30 14.33
CA ILE A 471 22.76 -25.98 15.49
C ILE A 471 22.84 -27.16 16.45
N LYS A 472 21.70 -27.80 16.78
CA LYS A 472 21.71 -28.97 17.67
C LYS A 472 22.34 -30.19 17.00
N ASN A 473 22.06 -30.41 15.72
CA ASN A 473 22.58 -31.56 14.97
C ASN A 473 24.10 -31.53 14.82
N CYS A 474 24.71 -30.34 14.74
CA CYS A 474 26.17 -30.20 14.64
C CYS A 474 26.90 -30.21 15.99
N GLY A 475 26.16 -30.31 17.10
CA GLY A 475 26.72 -30.43 18.45
C GLY A 475 26.94 -29.11 19.18
N MET A 476 26.32 -28.01 18.75
CA MET A 476 26.30 -26.76 19.52
C MET A 476 25.26 -26.81 20.64
N ASP A 477 25.56 -26.16 21.75
CA ASP A 477 24.80 -26.25 22.98
C ASP A 477 23.70 -25.19 23.10
N ASP A 478 23.88 -24.04 22.45
CA ASP A 478 22.94 -22.92 22.49
C ASP A 478 23.17 -21.95 21.32
N PHE A 479 22.34 -20.92 21.23
CA PHE A 479 22.51 -19.86 20.24
C PHE A 479 22.15 -18.48 20.78
N ILE A 480 22.75 -17.45 20.18
CA ILE A 480 22.50 -16.04 20.47
C ILE A 480 22.36 -15.29 19.15
N ALA A 481 21.29 -14.50 19.04
CA ALA A 481 21.07 -13.66 17.87
C ALA A 481 21.95 -12.40 17.89
N LYS A 482 22.48 -12.03 16.71
CA LYS A 482 23.12 -10.75 16.43
C LYS A 482 22.05 -9.72 15.98
N PRO A 483 22.09 -8.45 16.44
CA PRO A 483 23.04 -7.86 17.38
C PRO A 483 22.85 -8.37 18.82
N PHE A 484 23.96 -8.53 19.56
CA PHE A 484 23.95 -9.15 20.89
C PHE A 484 23.14 -8.33 21.89
N ASN A 485 22.18 -8.97 22.58
CA ASN A 485 21.64 -8.43 23.82
C ASN A 485 22.61 -8.76 24.97
N PRO A 486 23.22 -7.76 25.65
CA PRO A 486 24.22 -8.01 26.69
C PRO A 486 23.71 -8.89 27.84
N TYR A 487 22.44 -8.74 28.21
CA TYR A 487 21.83 -9.54 29.27
C TYR A 487 21.71 -11.01 28.86
N VAL A 488 21.23 -11.27 27.63
CA VAL A 488 21.09 -12.63 27.11
C VAL A 488 22.45 -13.31 26.96
N LEU A 489 23.44 -12.59 26.42
CA LEU A 489 24.80 -13.10 26.26
C LEU A 489 25.42 -13.51 27.60
N PHE A 490 25.34 -12.64 28.62
CA PHE A 490 25.87 -12.93 29.94
C PHE A 490 25.19 -14.15 30.60
N GLU A 491 23.85 -14.18 30.59
CA GLU A 491 23.09 -15.28 31.21
C GLU A 491 23.36 -16.61 30.51
N THR A 492 23.48 -16.63 29.19
CA THR A 492 23.82 -17.84 28.43
C THR A 492 25.21 -18.35 28.79
N ILE A 493 26.23 -17.47 28.83
CA ILE A 493 27.59 -17.86 29.23
C ILE A 493 27.59 -18.43 30.64
N LYS A 494 27.00 -17.70 31.60
CA LYS A 494 26.94 -18.12 33.00
C LYS A 494 26.25 -19.48 33.16
N LYS A 495 25.13 -19.70 32.47
CA LYS A 495 24.36 -20.96 32.51
C LYS A 495 25.14 -22.13 31.92
N LYS A 496 25.92 -21.92 30.86
CA LYS A 496 26.67 -22.99 30.18
C LYS A 496 27.93 -23.38 30.92
N VAL A 497 28.69 -22.39 31.41
CA VAL A 497 29.90 -22.62 32.19
C VAL A 497 29.56 -23.27 33.55
N SER A 498 28.49 -22.83 34.22
CA SER A 498 28.09 -23.42 35.52
C SER A 498 27.64 -24.89 35.42
N LYS A 499 27.03 -25.31 34.31
CA LYS A 499 26.69 -26.73 34.08
C LYS A 499 27.92 -27.60 33.86
N SER A 500 28.92 -27.09 33.14
CA SER A 500 30.17 -27.80 32.86
C SER A 500 30.99 -28.08 34.12
N LEU A 501 30.92 -27.21 35.13
CA LEU A 501 31.60 -27.38 36.43
C LEU A 501 30.93 -28.37 37.39
N THR A 502 29.71 -28.84 37.08
CA THR A 502 28.91 -29.74 37.93
C THR A 502 28.65 -31.13 37.33
N ALA A 503 29.11 -31.37 36.10
CA ALA A 503 29.15 -32.68 35.47
C ALA A 503 30.56 -33.28 35.65
#